data_AF-A0A0G1BHK9-F1
#
_entry.id   AF-A0A0G1BHK9-F1
#
_cell.length_a   1.000
_cell.length_b   1.000
_cell.length_c   1.000
_cell.angle_alpha   90.00
_cell.angle_beta   90.00
_cell.angle_gamma   90.00
#
_symmetry.space_group_name_H-M   'P 1'
#
loop_
_entity.id
_entity.type
_entity.pdbx_description
1 polymer ?
#
loop_
_entity_poly.entity_id
_entity_poly.type
_entity_poly.pdbx_seq_one_letter_code
_entity_poly.pdbx_strand_id
1 'polypeptide(L)'
;MEKDIKNLIKSVDLISKTTLKILETMATKEELNVVKKDLSVVKKDLSVVKKDVSVLKTDVSDLKTDQKSFRTETRENFNRLEKNLKENEESVGAVVADYHPHIIALEEKVFGSSTLAES
;
A
#
# COMPACT_ATOMS: atom_id res chain seq x y z
N MET A 1 -13.03 75.32 -41.07
CA MET A 1 -14.21 74.42 -41.05
C MET A 1 -13.89 73.02 -41.56
N GLU A 2 -13.58 72.81 -42.84
CA GLU A 2 -13.31 71.43 -43.37
C GLU A 2 -12.08 70.76 -42.73
N LYS A 3 -10.98 71.51 -42.55
CA LYS A 3 -9.76 71.05 -41.85
C LYS A 3 -10.08 70.62 -40.41
N ASP A 4 -10.91 71.37 -39.72
CA ASP A 4 -11.28 71.12 -38.32
C ASP A 4 -12.14 69.85 -38.21
N ILE A 5 -13.09 69.67 -39.14
CA ILE A 5 -13.89 68.45 -39.24
C ILE A 5 -13.00 67.22 -39.50
N LYS A 6 -12.03 67.31 -40.43
CA LYS A 6 -11.08 66.21 -40.69
C LYS A 6 -10.23 65.88 -39.46
N ASN A 7 -9.79 66.89 -38.71
CA ASN A 7 -9.03 66.68 -37.48
C ASN A 7 -9.89 66.02 -36.40
N LEU A 8 -11.15 66.45 -36.26
CA LEU A 8 -12.10 65.84 -35.33
C LEU A 8 -12.32 64.36 -35.66
N ILE A 9 -12.57 64.02 -36.93
CA ILE A 9 -12.75 62.62 -37.37
C ILE A 9 -11.53 61.75 -37.00
N LYS A 10 -10.30 62.24 -37.25
CA LYS A 10 -9.07 61.52 -36.87
C LYS A 10 -8.98 61.29 -35.37
N SER A 11 -9.33 62.30 -34.56
CA SER A 11 -9.32 62.17 -33.09
C SER A 11 -10.35 61.14 -32.61
N VAL A 12 -11.54 61.12 -33.19
CA VAL A 12 -12.62 60.16 -32.85
C VAL A 12 -12.22 58.73 -33.22
N ASP A 13 -11.61 58.52 -34.39
CA ASP A 13 -11.08 57.22 -34.81
C ASP A 13 -9.98 56.71 -33.86
N LEU A 14 -9.05 57.59 -33.46
CA LEU A 14 -7.99 57.26 -32.52
C LEU A 14 -8.55 56.90 -31.14
N ILE A 15 -9.51 57.67 -30.63
CA ILE A 15 -10.18 57.40 -29.35
C ILE A 15 -10.90 56.05 -29.40
N SER A 16 -11.60 55.75 -30.50
CA SER A 16 -12.32 54.47 -30.66
C SER A 16 -11.38 53.28 -30.62
N LYS A 17 -10.28 53.32 -31.39
CA LYS A 17 -9.24 52.28 -31.40
C LYS A 17 -8.59 52.10 -30.03
N THR A 18 -8.28 53.20 -29.35
CA THR A 18 -7.69 53.18 -28.02
C THR A 18 -8.64 52.57 -26.99
N THR A 19 -9.92 52.93 -27.05
CA THR A 19 -10.96 52.39 -26.17
C THR A 19 -11.12 50.88 -26.34
N LEU A 20 -11.17 50.38 -27.58
CA LEU A 20 -11.23 48.94 -27.86
C LEU A 20 -10.04 48.20 -27.24
N LYS A 21 -8.81 48.70 -27.46
CA LYS A 21 -7.60 48.07 -26.92
C LYS A 21 -7.56 48.07 -25.39
N ILE A 22 -8.08 49.12 -24.74
CA ILE A 22 -8.21 49.16 -23.27
C ILE A 22 -9.15 48.06 -22.80
N LEU A 23 -10.32 47.90 -23.43
CA LEU A 23 -11.30 46.87 -23.05
C LEU A 23 -10.74 45.45 -23.21
N GLU A 24 -10.05 45.15 -24.31
CA GLU A 24 -9.36 43.86 -24.52
C GLU A 24 -8.29 43.61 -23.44
N THR A 25 -7.52 44.65 -23.11
CA THR A 25 -6.48 44.55 -22.06
C THR A 25 -7.10 44.34 -20.67
N MET A 26 -8.26 44.96 -20.39
CA MET A 26 -8.97 44.76 -19.13
C MET A 26 -9.55 43.35 -19.02
N ALA A 27 -10.14 42.82 -20.10
CA ALA A 27 -10.66 41.46 -20.14
C ALA A 27 -9.56 40.43 -19.87
N THR A 28 -8.44 40.52 -20.59
CA THR A 28 -7.28 39.62 -20.42
C THR A 28 -6.65 39.71 -19.02
N LYS A 29 -6.64 40.90 -18.40
CA LYS A 29 -6.18 41.08 -17.02
C LYS A 29 -7.06 40.32 -16.03
N GLU A 30 -8.37 40.30 -16.25
CA GLU A 30 -9.30 39.58 -15.38
C GLU A 30 -9.18 38.07 -15.51
N GLU A 31 -9.08 37.57 -16.75
CA GLU A 31 -8.78 36.15 -17.02
C GLU A 31 -7.46 35.71 -16.35
N LEU A 32 -6.43 36.55 -16.41
CA LEU A 32 -5.16 36.29 -15.73
C LEU A 32 -5.31 36.22 -14.20
N ASN A 33 -6.20 37.02 -13.60
CA ASN A 33 -6.46 36.96 -12.16
C ASN A 33 -7.17 35.66 -11.78
N VAL A 34 -8.11 35.19 -12.61
CA VAL A 34 -8.77 33.88 -12.42
C VAL A 34 -7.74 32.76 -12.48
N VAL A 35 -6.90 32.73 -13.53
CA VAL A 35 -5.83 31.72 -13.68
C VAL A 35 -4.87 31.74 -12.48
N LYS A 36 -4.50 32.91 -11.95
CA LYS A 36 -3.66 33.00 -10.75
C LYS A 36 -4.33 32.39 -9.52
N LYS A 37 -5.64 32.60 -9.36
CA LYS A 37 -6.40 32.03 -8.25
C LYS A 37 -6.47 30.50 -8.37
N ASP A 38 -6.78 29.99 -9.55
CA ASP A 38 -6.84 28.54 -9.80
C ASP A 38 -5.47 27.89 -9.58
N LEU A 39 -4.40 28.52 -10.04
CA LEU A 39 -3.04 28.04 -9.80
C LEU A 39 -2.67 28.03 -8.31
N SER A 40 -3.21 28.96 -7.51
CA SER A 40 -3.02 28.96 -6.05
C SER A 40 -3.74 27.77 -5.40
N VAL A 41 -4.92 27.41 -5.89
CA VAL A 41 -5.67 26.22 -5.43
C VAL A 41 -4.90 24.95 -5.80
N VAL A 42 -4.48 24.79 -7.06
CA VAL A 42 -3.69 23.64 -7.53
C VAL A 42 -2.41 23.46 -6.70
N LYS A 43 -1.72 24.56 -6.34
CA LYS A 43 -0.54 24.49 -5.46
C LYS A 43 -0.87 23.94 -4.07
N LYS A 44 -2.02 24.31 -3.48
CA LYS A 44 -2.45 23.79 -2.18
C LYS A 44 -2.79 22.31 -2.28
N ASP A 45 -3.57 21.92 -3.29
CA ASP A 45 -3.97 20.53 -3.50
C ASP A 45 -2.75 19.63 -3.72
N LEU A 46 -1.78 20.09 -4.52
CA LEU A 46 -0.53 19.35 -4.73
C LEU A 46 0.30 19.23 -3.43
N SER A 47 0.22 20.22 -2.55
CA SER A 47 0.87 20.13 -1.23
C SER A 47 0.20 19.10 -0.32
N VAL A 48 -1.13 18.93 -0.40
CA VAL A 48 -1.86 17.88 0.32
C VAL A 48 -1.48 16.52 -0.23
N VAL A 49 -1.55 16.33 -1.56
CA VAL A 49 -1.15 15.07 -2.22
C VAL A 49 0.28 14.67 -1.84
N LYS A 50 1.22 15.62 -1.76
CA LYS A 50 2.60 15.35 -1.34
C LYS A 50 2.68 14.82 0.09
N LYS A 51 1.85 15.32 1.01
CA LYS A 51 1.77 14.83 2.39
C LYS A 51 1.17 13.42 2.43
N ASP A 52 0.06 13.21 1.74
CA ASP A 52 -0.62 11.91 1.70
C ASP A 52 0.30 10.82 1.12
N VAL A 53 1.01 11.12 0.03
CA VAL A 53 2.02 10.20 -0.54
C VAL A 53 3.17 9.94 0.42
N SER A 54 3.54 10.89 1.27
CA SER A 54 4.58 10.69 2.28
C SER A 54 4.11 9.76 3.39
N VAL A 55 2.86 9.91 3.85
CA VAL A 55 2.23 9.00 4.82
C VAL A 55 2.13 7.59 4.23
N LEU A 56 1.62 7.45 3.00
CA LEU A 56 1.53 6.16 2.31
C LEU A 56 2.88 5.44 2.19
N LYS A 57 3.99 6.18 2.01
CA LYS A 57 5.33 5.58 1.99
C LYS A 57 5.73 5.01 3.34
N THR A 58 5.38 5.69 4.44
CA THR A 58 5.61 5.17 5.79
C THR A 58 4.76 3.93 6.04
N ASP A 59 3.45 4.00 5.79
CA ASP A 59 2.54 2.89 6.01
C ASP A 59 2.96 1.62 5.24
N VAL A 60 3.39 1.78 3.98
CA VAL A 60 3.91 0.65 3.17
C VAL A 60 5.23 0.10 3.71
N SER A 61 6.07 0.94 4.32
CA SER A 61 7.33 0.49 4.92
C SER A 61 7.08 -0.29 6.22
N ASP A 62 6.12 0.15 7.01
CA ASP A 62 5.69 -0.52 8.23
C ASP A 62 5.04 -1.87 7.90
N LEU A 63 4.13 -1.92 6.93
CA LEU A 63 3.52 -3.17 6.45
C LEU A 63 4.56 -4.19 5.96
N LYS A 64 5.64 -3.76 5.29
CA LYS A 64 6.74 -4.65 4.89
C LYS A 64 7.48 -5.23 6.09
N THR A 65 7.64 -4.43 7.14
CA THR A 65 8.28 -4.84 8.39
C THR A 65 7.43 -5.86 9.13
N ASP A 66 6.13 -5.58 9.27
CA ASP A 66 5.16 -6.48 9.88
C ASP A 66 5.07 -7.81 9.13
N GLN A 67 5.01 -7.77 7.79
CA GLN A 67 5.00 -8.98 6.96
C GLN A 67 6.26 -9.82 7.16
N LYS A 68 7.44 -9.18 7.27
CA LYS A 68 8.71 -9.88 7.53
C LYS A 68 8.71 -10.51 8.92
N SER A 69 8.23 -9.79 9.93
CA SER A 69 8.11 -10.29 11.30
C SER A 69 7.19 -11.52 11.35
N PHE A 70 5.98 -11.40 10.79
CA PHE A 70 5.01 -12.50 10.71
C PHE A 70 5.58 -13.73 10.02
N ARG A 71 6.32 -13.55 8.91
CA ARG A 71 6.97 -14.66 8.19
C ARG A 71 8.02 -15.35 9.05
N THR A 72 8.82 -14.60 9.80
CA THR A 72 9.82 -15.14 10.72
C THR A 72 9.16 -15.93 11.85
N GLU A 73 8.19 -15.32 12.55
CA GLU A 73 7.47 -15.97 13.65
C GLU A 73 6.77 -17.25 13.20
N THR A 74 6.10 -17.20 12.05
CA THR A 74 5.43 -18.37 11.46
C THR A 74 6.43 -19.49 11.17
N ARG A 75 7.60 -19.16 10.59
CA ARG A 75 8.65 -20.14 10.31
C ARG A 75 9.21 -20.76 11.59
N GLU A 76 9.46 -19.96 12.61
CA GLU A 76 9.97 -20.42 13.91
C GLU A 76 8.95 -21.33 14.60
N ASN A 77 7.67 -20.97 14.56
CA ASN A 77 6.58 -21.79 15.09
C ASN A 77 6.49 -23.15 14.37
N PHE A 78 6.61 -23.18 13.04
CA PHE A 78 6.63 -24.44 12.28
C PHE A 78 7.87 -25.29 12.59
N ASN A 79 9.05 -24.68 12.69
CA ASN A 79 10.26 -25.41 13.05
C ASN A 79 10.15 -26.02 14.46
N ARG A 80 9.57 -25.29 15.42
CA ARG A 80 9.32 -25.80 16.77
C ARG A 80 8.33 -26.96 16.76
N LEU A 81 7.26 -26.85 15.96
CA LEU A 81 6.29 -27.94 15.80
C LEU A 81 6.93 -29.19 15.19
N GLU A 82 7.74 -29.04 14.13
CA GLU A 82 8.46 -30.15 13.51
C GLU A 82 9.39 -30.85 14.50
N LYS A 83 10.13 -30.08 15.30
CA LYS A 83 10.99 -30.62 16.36
C LYS A 83 10.19 -31.41 17.39
N ASN A 84 9.12 -30.83 17.93
CA ASN A 84 8.28 -31.49 18.93
C ASN A 84 7.66 -32.79 18.38
N LEU A 85 7.29 -32.82 17.09
CA LEU A 85 6.75 -34.02 16.46
C LEU A 85 7.80 -35.13 16.36
N LYS A 86 9.05 -34.81 15.99
CA LYS A 86 10.15 -35.78 15.98
C LYS A 86 10.44 -36.34 17.38
N GLU A 87 10.50 -35.46 18.39
CA GLU A 87 10.69 -35.88 19.79
C GLU A 87 9.54 -36.80 20.26
N ASN A 88 8.31 -36.50 19.86
CA ASN A 88 7.16 -37.35 20.19
C ASN A 88 7.19 -38.69 19.45
N GLU A 89 7.57 -38.70 18.16
CA GLU A 89 7.76 -39.94 17.38
C GLU A 89 8.82 -40.84 18.03
N GLU A 90 9.96 -40.27 18.42
CA GLU A 90 11.03 -40.99 19.13
C GLU A 90 10.55 -41.52 20.50
N SER A 91 9.85 -40.71 21.29
CA SER A 91 9.32 -41.12 22.59
C SER A 91 8.29 -42.24 22.45
N VAL A 92 7.38 -42.14 21.47
CA VAL A 92 6.38 -43.19 21.22
C VAL A 92 7.06 -44.47 20.74
N GLY A 93 8.03 -44.35 19.82
CA GLY A 93 8.82 -45.49 19.36
C GLY A 93 9.53 -46.21 20.50
N ALA A 94 10.11 -45.47 21.45
CA ALA A 94 10.75 -46.04 22.63
C ALA A 94 9.77 -46.81 23.54
N VAL A 95 8.58 -46.26 23.78
CA VAL A 95 7.53 -46.93 24.56
C VAL A 95 7.07 -48.21 23.86
N VAL A 96 6.86 -48.16 22.54
CA VAL A 96 6.48 -49.35 21.76
C VAL A 96 7.58 -50.42 21.86
N ALA A 97 8.85 -50.04 21.68
CA ALA A 97 9.96 -50.97 21.76
C ALA A 97 10.11 -51.64 23.15
N ASP A 98 9.84 -50.92 24.23
CA ASP A 98 9.93 -51.43 25.60
C ASP A 98 8.77 -52.38 25.96
N TYR A 99 7.54 -52.07 25.53
CA TYR A 99 6.36 -52.84 25.93
C TYR A 99 5.95 -53.93 24.94
N HIS A 100 6.22 -53.79 23.63
CA HIS A 100 5.78 -54.76 22.61
C HIS A 100 6.23 -56.21 22.92
N PRO A 101 7.49 -56.48 23.31
CA PRO A 101 7.92 -57.83 23.67
C PRO A 101 7.19 -58.40 24.90
N HIS A 102 6.91 -57.55 25.89
CA HIS A 102 6.18 -57.96 27.09
C HIS A 102 4.71 -58.31 26.79
N ILE A 103 4.07 -57.56 25.88
CA ILE A 103 2.71 -57.83 25.42
C ILE A 103 2.65 -59.18 24.69
N ILE A 104 3.57 -59.42 23.74
CA ILE A 104 3.67 -60.70 23.04
C ILE A 104 3.81 -61.86 24.03
N ALA A 105 4.74 -61.75 24.99
CA ALA A 105 4.97 -62.80 25.99
C ALA A 105 3.72 -63.09 26.86
N LEU A 106 2.94 -62.06 27.19
CA LEU A 106 1.68 -62.23 27.92
C LEU A 106 0.61 -62.91 27.05
N GLU A 107 0.46 -62.50 25.79
CA GLU A 107 -0.49 -63.12 24.87
C GLU A 107 -0.18 -64.59 24.63
N GLU A 108 1.08 -64.94 24.35
CA GLU A 108 1.53 -66.33 24.19
C GLU A 108 1.24 -67.16 25.44
N LYS A 109 1.45 -66.61 26.64
CA LYS A 109 1.17 -67.30 27.90
C LYS A 109 -0.32 -67.52 28.15
N VAL A 110 -1.17 -66.56 27.78
CA VAL A 110 -2.62 -66.61 28.05
C VAL A 110 -3.38 -67.39 26.98
N PHE A 111 -3.01 -67.23 25.71
CA PHE A 111 -3.77 -67.74 24.56
C PHE A 111 -3.05 -68.84 23.78
N GLY A 112 -1.76 -69.10 24.05
CA GLY A 112 -0.95 -70.10 23.36
C GLY A 112 -0.34 -69.63 22.05
N SER A 113 -0.68 -68.42 21.58
CA SER A 113 -0.07 -67.74 20.44
C SER A 113 -0.33 -66.22 20.52
N SER A 114 0.45 -65.42 19.80
CA SER A 114 0.26 -63.98 19.65
C SER A 114 0.14 -63.59 18.18
N THR A 115 -0.80 -62.70 17.85
CA THR A 115 -0.93 -62.12 16.51
C THR A 115 0.03 -60.96 16.25
N LEU A 116 0.73 -60.50 17.29
CA LEU A 116 1.67 -59.37 17.24
C LEU A 116 3.12 -59.82 17.02
N ALA A 117 3.39 -61.13 17.05
CA ALA A 117 4.72 -61.70 16.88
C ALA A 117 5.31 -61.49 15.46
N GLU A 118 4.46 -61.22 14.48
CA GLU A 118 4.84 -61.03 13.06
C GLU A 118 4.66 -59.57 12.58
N SER A 119 4.15 -58.68 13.43
CA SER A 119 3.91 -57.25 13.14
C SER A 119 5.00 -56.36 13.71
#